data_AF-A0A077KSH7-F1
#
_entry.id   AF-A0A077KSH7-F1
#
_cell.length_a   1.000
_cell.length_b   1.000
_cell.length_c   1.000
_cell.angle_alpha   90.00
_cell.angle_beta   90.00
_cell.angle_gamma   90.00
#
_symmetry.space_group_name_H-M   'P 1'
#
loop_
_entity.id
_entity.type
_entity.pdbx_description
1 polymer ?
#
loop_
_entity_poly.entity_id
_entity_poly.type
_entity_poly.pdbx_seq_one_letter_code
_entity_poly.pdbx_strand_id
1 'polypeptide(L)'
;MRKASICTLLLLLTILSCESKNKILVSEGIIAPIKFEKAKYYKYPYNYSIPYIDSIHNKNSIKPTVYSNVKSLDSNNNIPQKIYAFDKETWKKSIEYFDTSLNKKSVTYLLDGDQKIFRDYYQAYNGSDFYKYDINKPRNKADLINYLNVNKLKYKVVKFYKSENADVLDILVNNDQYKIVLDSMFCKSYLFYNKRDTINLINLSNVSSVIYR
;
A
#
# COMPACT_ATOMS: atom_id res chain seq x y z
N MET A 1 36.88 -27.37 -34.02
CA MET A 1 35.47 -27.42 -33.59
C MET A 1 35.26 -27.29 -32.06
N ARG A 2 36.15 -26.62 -31.29
CA ARG A 2 35.99 -26.48 -29.82
C ARG A 2 35.55 -25.10 -29.32
N LYS A 3 35.65 -24.06 -30.16
CA LYS A 3 35.26 -22.68 -29.77
C LYS A 3 33.76 -22.41 -29.90
N ALA A 4 33.07 -23.10 -30.81
CA ALA A 4 31.64 -22.92 -31.02
C ALA A 4 30.79 -23.42 -29.84
N SER A 5 31.15 -24.55 -29.21
CA SER A 5 30.40 -25.12 -28.08
C SER A 5 30.47 -24.31 -26.79
N ILE A 6 31.53 -23.54 -26.58
CA ILE A 6 31.70 -22.70 -25.37
C ILE A 6 30.78 -21.48 -25.44
N CYS A 7 30.63 -20.87 -26.62
CA CYS A 7 29.71 -19.73 -26.81
C CYS A 7 28.25 -20.12 -26.61
N THR A 8 27.84 -21.33 -27.03
CA THR A 8 26.44 -21.79 -26.89
C THR A 8 26.08 -22.07 -25.42
N LEU A 9 27.01 -22.61 -24.63
CA LEU A 9 26.79 -22.91 -23.21
C LEU A 9 26.68 -21.63 -22.34
N LEU A 10 27.47 -20.60 -22.67
CA LEU A 10 27.40 -19.28 -22.02
C LEU A 10 26.08 -18.56 -22.31
N LEU A 11 25.56 -18.67 -23.54
CA LEU A 11 24.24 -18.12 -23.89
C LEU A 11 23.10 -18.83 -23.13
N LEU A 12 23.15 -20.16 -22.98
CA LEU A 12 22.15 -20.93 -22.23
C LEU A 12 22.13 -20.58 -20.73
N LEU A 13 23.29 -20.31 -20.13
CA LEU A 13 23.40 -19.87 -18.73
C LEU A 13 22.84 -18.45 -18.51
N THR A 14 22.94 -17.56 -19.51
CA THR A 14 22.32 -16.22 -19.41
C THR A 14 20.80 -16.26 -19.49
N ILE A 15 20.21 -17.25 -20.17
CA ILE A 15 18.75 -17.39 -20.31
C ILE A 15 18.16 -18.06 -19.05
N LEU A 16 18.89 -18.97 -18.40
CA LEU A 16 18.48 -19.63 -17.14
C LEU A 16 18.65 -18.76 -15.89
N SER A 17 19.35 -17.62 -15.98
CA SER A 17 19.44 -16.63 -14.89
C SER A 17 18.18 -15.75 -14.78
N CYS A 18 17.27 -15.85 -15.75
CA CYS A 18 15.97 -15.16 -15.70
C CYS A 18 14.89 -16.08 -15.13
N GLU A 19 14.57 -15.84 -13.85
CA GLU A 19 13.30 -16.10 -13.16
C GLU A 19 13.48 -16.65 -11.73
N SER A 20 14.28 -15.97 -10.90
CA SER A 20 13.71 -15.66 -9.58
C SER A 20 12.79 -14.45 -9.80
N LYS A 21 11.48 -14.69 -9.92
CA LYS A 21 10.46 -13.64 -9.91
C LYS A 21 10.41 -13.02 -8.52
N ASN A 22 11.48 -12.33 -8.11
CA ASN A 22 11.38 -11.29 -7.11
C ASN A 22 10.51 -10.21 -7.76
N LYS A 23 9.19 -10.28 -7.50
CA LYS A 23 8.25 -9.24 -7.87
C LYS A 23 8.87 -7.93 -7.42
N ILE A 24 9.28 -7.13 -8.39
CA ILE A 24 9.93 -5.84 -8.18
C ILE A 24 9.00 -5.05 -7.24
N LEU A 25 9.52 -4.73 -6.05
CA LEU A 25 8.93 -3.75 -5.15
C LEU A 25 8.79 -2.45 -5.94
N VAL A 26 7.59 -2.19 -6.46
CA VAL A 26 7.21 -0.89 -7.00
C VAL A 26 7.61 0.15 -5.94
N SER A 27 8.12 1.31 -6.36
CA SER A 27 8.35 2.44 -5.45
C SER A 27 7.00 2.98 -4.98
N GLU A 28 6.31 2.22 -4.15
CA GLU A 28 5.06 2.60 -3.51
C GLU A 28 5.42 3.55 -2.38
N GLY A 29 4.78 4.71 -2.41
CA GLY A 29 4.99 5.78 -1.46
C GLY A 29 3.69 6.25 -0.84
N ILE A 30 3.82 7.29 -0.03
CA ILE A 30 2.71 8.01 0.60
C ILE A 30 1.74 8.48 -0.49
N ILE A 31 2.27 9.04 -1.57
CA ILE A 31 1.54 9.36 -2.79
C ILE A 31 1.71 8.21 -3.78
N ALA A 32 0.62 7.84 -4.44
CA ALA A 32 0.60 6.71 -5.36
C ALA A 32 1.48 7.00 -6.60
N PRO A 33 2.15 5.99 -7.16
CA PRO A 33 2.84 6.17 -8.43
C PRO A 33 1.83 6.44 -9.56
N ILE A 34 2.30 7.10 -10.61
CA ILE A 34 1.49 7.46 -11.79
C ILE A 34 0.87 6.21 -12.45
N LYS A 35 1.54 5.05 -12.35
CA LYS A 35 1.10 3.80 -12.98
C LYS A 35 0.95 2.67 -11.96
N PHE A 36 -0.26 2.13 -11.87
CA PHE A 36 -0.58 0.91 -11.14
C PHE A 36 -0.54 -0.30 -12.08
N GLU A 37 0.11 -1.40 -11.66
CA GLU A 37 0.27 -2.61 -12.47
C GLU A 37 -0.16 -3.84 -11.68
N LYS A 38 -1.35 -4.39 -11.98
CA LYS A 38 -1.95 -5.55 -11.29
C LYS A 38 -0.98 -6.72 -11.08
N ALA A 39 -0.12 -7.00 -12.07
CA ALA A 39 0.84 -8.11 -12.05
C ALA A 39 1.88 -8.01 -10.91
N LYS A 40 2.13 -6.81 -10.38
CA LYS A 40 3.08 -6.59 -9.27
C LYS A 40 2.47 -6.84 -7.89
N TYR A 41 1.19 -7.15 -7.82
CA TYR A 41 0.43 -7.36 -6.60
C TYR A 41 -0.05 -8.81 -6.45
N TYR A 42 -0.34 -9.22 -5.22
CA TYR A 42 -1.11 -10.41 -4.94
C TYR A 42 -2.60 -10.06 -4.98
N LYS A 43 -3.39 -10.93 -5.60
CA LYS A 43 -4.83 -10.75 -5.77
C LYS A 43 -5.55 -11.58 -4.73
N TYR A 44 -6.47 -10.97 -3.99
CA TYR A 44 -7.33 -11.64 -3.04
C TYR A 44 -8.79 -11.43 -3.41
N PRO A 45 -9.62 -12.49 -3.32
CA PRO A 45 -11.06 -12.32 -3.41
C PRO A 45 -11.55 -11.50 -2.22
N TYR A 46 -12.66 -10.79 -2.41
CA TYR A 46 -13.38 -10.17 -1.32
C TYR A 46 -13.83 -11.23 -0.31
N ASN A 47 -13.22 -11.28 0.87
CA ASN A 47 -13.59 -12.24 1.90
C ASN A 47 -14.69 -11.65 2.80
N TYR A 48 -15.81 -12.36 2.90
CA TYR A 48 -17.04 -11.92 3.53
C TYR A 48 -16.90 -11.79 5.06
N SER A 49 -17.30 -10.63 5.58
CA SER A 49 -17.76 -10.32 6.97
C SER A 49 -18.04 -8.82 7.12
N ILE A 50 -17.50 -7.99 6.22
CA ILE A 50 -17.58 -6.53 6.27
C ILE A 50 -18.45 -6.10 5.09
N PRO A 51 -19.56 -5.37 5.24
CA PRO A 51 -20.31 -4.81 4.13
C PRO A 51 -19.67 -3.50 3.63
N TYR A 52 -19.53 -3.34 2.31
CA TYR A 52 -19.30 -2.05 1.67
C TYR A 52 -20.60 -1.60 0.98
N ILE A 53 -21.08 -0.39 1.29
CA ILE A 53 -22.30 0.16 0.66
C ILE A 53 -21.87 1.14 -0.43
N ASP A 54 -22.24 0.86 -1.68
CA ASP A 54 -22.15 1.83 -2.75
C ASP A 54 -23.39 2.73 -2.75
N SER A 55 -23.18 4.03 -2.60
CA SER A 55 -24.24 5.03 -2.45
C SER A 55 -24.98 5.34 -3.76
N ILE A 56 -24.47 4.90 -4.91
CA ILE A 56 -24.97 5.36 -6.23
C ILE A 56 -25.93 4.38 -6.87
N HIS A 57 -25.78 3.10 -6.56
CA HIS A 57 -26.56 2.07 -7.22
C HIS A 57 -27.74 1.56 -6.40
N ASN A 58 -27.91 1.95 -5.13
CA ASN A 58 -28.86 1.30 -4.20
C ASN A 58 -28.80 -0.23 -4.32
N LYS A 59 -27.64 -0.76 -4.70
CA LYS A 59 -27.40 -2.18 -4.97
C LYS A 59 -26.61 -2.73 -3.81
N ASN A 60 -27.03 -3.90 -3.35
CA ASN A 60 -26.33 -4.70 -2.37
C ASN A 60 -24.84 -4.80 -2.73
N SER A 61 -23.97 -4.33 -1.83
CA SER A 61 -22.57 -4.75 -1.65
C SER A 61 -21.72 -4.81 -2.94
N ILE A 62 -20.95 -3.76 -3.25
CA ILE A 62 -19.80 -3.92 -4.16
C ILE A 62 -18.80 -4.84 -3.46
N LYS A 63 -18.32 -5.85 -4.20
CA LYS A 63 -17.30 -6.80 -3.76
C LYS A 63 -15.98 -6.49 -4.47
N PRO A 64 -15.24 -5.46 -4.03
CA PRO A 64 -14.02 -5.09 -4.72
C PRO A 64 -13.00 -6.22 -4.66
N THR A 65 -12.24 -6.37 -5.74
CA THR A 65 -11.05 -7.21 -5.74
C THR A 65 -9.94 -6.49 -5.00
N VAL A 66 -9.26 -7.19 -4.11
CA VAL A 66 -8.16 -6.67 -3.31
C VAL A 66 -6.84 -7.00 -4.00
N TYR A 67 -5.98 -6.00 -4.20
CA TYR A 67 -4.62 -6.17 -4.70
C TYR A 67 -3.63 -5.60 -3.67
N SER A 68 -2.72 -6.42 -3.14
CA SER A 68 -1.79 -6.00 -2.09
C SER A 68 -0.35 -6.48 -2.33
N ASN A 69 0.64 -5.76 -1.80
CA ASN A 69 2.04 -6.20 -1.82
C ASN A 69 2.33 -7.28 -0.76
N VAL A 70 1.39 -7.51 0.14
CA VAL A 70 1.43 -8.59 1.12
C VAL A 70 1.21 -9.93 0.43
N LYS A 71 2.10 -10.89 0.68
CA LYS A 71 2.04 -12.25 0.11
C LYS A 71 0.95 -13.08 0.81
N SER A 72 0.56 -14.20 0.21
CA SER A 72 -0.40 -15.12 0.83
C SER A 72 0.24 -15.96 1.95
N LEU A 73 -0.60 -16.53 2.82
CA LEU A 73 -0.18 -17.61 3.71
C LEU A 73 0.26 -18.82 2.88
N ASP A 74 1.32 -19.49 3.33
CA ASP A 74 1.83 -20.69 2.67
C ASP A 74 0.78 -21.83 2.67
N SER A 75 -0.13 -21.82 3.66
CA SER A 75 -1.22 -22.79 3.79
C SER A 75 -2.48 -22.45 2.99
N ASN A 76 -2.66 -21.19 2.57
CA ASN A 76 -3.85 -20.77 1.81
C ASN A 76 -3.58 -19.51 0.96
N ASN A 77 -3.55 -19.70 -0.36
CA ASN A 77 -3.26 -18.63 -1.31
C ASN A 77 -4.33 -17.52 -1.40
N ASN A 78 -5.53 -17.76 -0.86
CA ASN A 78 -6.61 -16.77 -0.81
C ASN A 78 -6.56 -15.88 0.43
N ILE A 79 -5.66 -16.16 1.38
CA ILE A 79 -5.55 -15.41 2.64
C ILE A 79 -4.20 -14.68 2.66
N PRO A 80 -4.17 -13.36 2.86
CA PRO A 80 -2.93 -12.61 3.00
C PRO A 80 -2.19 -13.02 4.29
N GLN A 81 -0.87 -12.92 4.28
CA GLN A 81 -0.10 -12.99 5.52
C GLN A 81 -0.48 -11.84 6.43
N LYS A 82 -0.52 -12.10 7.73
CA LYS A 82 -0.80 -11.07 8.71
C LYS A 82 0.39 -10.12 8.80
N ILE A 83 0.11 -8.83 8.68
CA ILE A 83 1.02 -7.76 9.11
C ILE A 83 0.41 -7.07 10.32
N TYR A 84 1.22 -6.41 11.14
CA TYR A 84 0.70 -5.64 12.25
C TYR A 84 0.52 -4.18 11.86
N ALA A 85 -0.60 -3.60 12.28
CA ALA A 85 -0.75 -2.16 12.47
C ALA A 85 -0.70 -1.88 13.99
N PHE A 86 -0.36 -0.64 14.37
CA PHE A 86 -0.14 -0.24 15.76
C PHE A 86 -1.33 -0.49 16.72
N ASP A 87 -2.49 -0.89 16.19
CA ASP A 87 -3.78 -1.04 16.88
C ASP A 87 -4.23 -2.51 17.12
N LYS A 88 -3.40 -3.53 16.84
CA LYS A 88 -3.81 -4.94 16.93
C LYS A 88 -2.76 -5.87 17.54
N GLU A 89 -3.24 -6.93 18.21
CA GLU A 89 -2.43 -7.97 18.82
C GLU A 89 -1.33 -8.49 17.87
N THR A 90 -0.08 -8.35 18.29
CA THR A 90 1.08 -8.62 17.45
C THR A 90 1.54 -10.07 17.59
N TRP A 91 1.56 -10.81 16.47
CA TRP A 91 2.22 -12.11 16.42
C TRP A 91 3.71 -11.94 16.05
N LYS A 92 4.63 -12.66 16.70
CA LYS A 92 6.08 -12.50 16.44
C LYS A 92 6.44 -12.67 14.96
N LYS A 93 5.83 -13.65 14.28
CA LYS A 93 6.06 -13.91 12.84
C LYS A 93 5.53 -12.79 11.93
N SER A 94 4.44 -12.11 12.31
CA SER A 94 3.94 -10.96 11.53
C SER A 94 4.88 -9.76 11.63
N ILE A 95 5.58 -9.60 12.75
CA ILE A 95 6.60 -8.54 12.92
C ILE A 95 7.76 -8.78 11.97
N GLU A 96 8.33 -9.98 12.02
CA GLU A 96 9.49 -10.32 11.19
C GLU A 96 9.18 -10.16 9.69
N TYR A 97 8.05 -10.69 9.22
CA TYR A 97 7.66 -10.55 7.82
C TYR A 97 7.44 -9.08 7.42
N PHE A 98 6.73 -8.30 8.22
CA PHE A 98 6.47 -6.90 7.89
C PHE A 98 7.74 -6.05 7.92
N ASP A 99 8.58 -6.22 8.94
CA ASP A 99 9.78 -5.42 9.13
C ASP A 99 10.85 -5.75 8.10
N THR A 100 11.05 -7.03 7.79
CA THR A 100 12.16 -7.48 6.92
C THR A 100 11.74 -7.56 5.46
N SER A 101 10.63 -8.25 5.15
CA SER A 101 10.27 -8.59 3.78
C SER A 101 9.50 -7.47 3.09
N LEU A 102 8.70 -6.73 3.85
CA LEU A 102 7.91 -5.61 3.35
C LEU A 102 8.54 -4.24 3.67
N ASN A 103 9.67 -4.23 4.37
CA ASN A 103 10.36 -3.01 4.81
C ASN A 103 9.39 -2.01 5.46
N LYS A 104 8.51 -2.54 6.34
CA LYS A 104 7.50 -1.79 7.11
C LYS A 104 6.50 -1.02 6.25
N LYS A 105 6.28 -1.44 5.00
CA LYS A 105 5.34 -0.80 4.07
C LYS A 105 4.29 -1.79 3.57
N SER A 106 3.03 -1.43 3.69
CA SER A 106 1.93 -2.14 3.04
C SER A 106 1.16 -1.20 2.13
N VAL A 107 0.76 -1.72 0.98
CA VAL A 107 -0.14 -1.05 0.08
C VAL A 107 -1.24 -2.00 -0.37
N THR A 108 -2.45 -1.49 -0.43
CA THR A 108 -3.63 -2.24 -0.85
C THR A 108 -4.46 -1.38 -1.78
N TYR A 109 -4.79 -1.92 -2.95
CA TYR A 109 -5.68 -1.32 -3.93
C TYR A 109 -7.00 -2.10 -3.92
N LEU A 110 -8.12 -1.37 -3.97
CA LEU A 110 -9.44 -1.93 -4.19
C LEU A 110 -9.90 -1.58 -5.59
N LEU A 111 -10.34 -2.58 -6.33
CA LEU A 111 -10.86 -2.44 -7.68
C LEU A 111 -12.28 -2.98 -7.79
N ASP A 112 -13.15 -2.24 -8.45
CA ASP A 112 -14.44 -2.74 -8.94
C ASP A 112 -14.29 -3.05 -10.44
N GLY A 113 -14.28 -4.34 -10.78
CA GLY A 113 -13.82 -4.80 -12.10
C GLY A 113 -12.39 -4.34 -12.42
N ASP A 114 -12.26 -3.44 -13.40
CA ASP A 114 -10.99 -2.82 -13.80
C ASP A 114 -10.79 -1.41 -13.23
N GLN A 115 -11.82 -0.82 -12.63
CA GLN A 115 -11.76 0.52 -12.08
C GLN A 115 -11.14 0.50 -10.68
N LYS A 116 -10.06 1.29 -10.49
CA LYS A 116 -9.54 1.56 -9.14
C LYS A 116 -10.51 2.47 -8.40
N ILE A 117 -10.87 2.10 -7.18
CA ILE A 117 -11.77 2.90 -6.33
C ILE A 117 -11.03 3.46 -5.11
N PHE A 118 -10.06 2.71 -4.58
CA PHE A 118 -9.36 3.08 -3.35
C PHE A 118 -7.94 2.52 -3.32
N ARG A 119 -7.06 3.25 -2.63
CA ARG A 119 -5.74 2.75 -2.23
C ARG A 119 -5.46 3.12 -0.78
N ASP A 120 -5.06 2.13 -0.01
CA ASP A 120 -4.58 2.24 1.36
C ASP A 120 -3.07 1.99 1.38
N TYR A 121 -2.30 2.96 1.88
CA TYR A 121 -0.88 2.85 2.15
C TYR A 121 -0.61 3.03 3.62
N TYR A 122 0.23 2.16 4.18
CA TYR A 122 0.71 2.26 5.55
C TYR A 122 2.23 2.07 5.59
N GLN A 123 2.88 2.90 6.40
CA GLN A 123 4.29 2.79 6.72
C GLN A 123 4.51 2.95 8.21
N ALA A 124 5.17 1.98 8.85
CA ALA A 124 5.58 2.08 10.25
C ALA A 124 7.01 2.63 10.37
N TYR A 125 7.25 3.43 11.41
CA TYR A 125 8.53 4.09 11.70
C TYR A 125 9.29 3.48 12.88
N ASN A 126 8.73 2.46 13.53
CA ASN A 126 9.34 1.78 14.66
C ASN A 126 10.68 1.09 14.31
N GLY A 127 11.45 0.72 15.34
CA GLY A 127 12.77 0.08 15.23
C GLY A 127 13.95 1.04 15.46
N SER A 128 15.16 0.57 15.19
CA SER A 128 16.43 1.26 15.52
C SER A 128 16.57 2.65 14.90
N ASP A 129 15.97 2.88 13.73
CA ASP A 129 16.03 4.16 13.02
C ASP A 129 14.84 5.09 13.33
N PHE A 130 14.07 4.78 14.38
CA PHE A 130 12.90 5.57 14.75
C PHE A 130 13.21 7.04 14.99
N TYR A 131 14.37 7.39 15.54
CA TYR A 131 14.71 8.80 15.80
C TYR A 131 15.36 9.51 14.62
N LYS A 132 15.71 8.79 13.55
CA LYS A 132 16.40 9.37 12.40
C LYS A 132 15.39 10.12 11.52
N TYR A 133 15.72 11.36 11.22
CA TYR A 133 15.02 12.13 10.20
C TYR A 133 15.20 11.46 8.82
N ASP A 134 14.09 11.31 8.11
CA ASP A 134 14.04 10.78 6.75
C ASP A 134 12.88 11.47 6.02
N ILE A 135 13.17 12.08 4.87
CA ILE A 135 12.18 12.79 4.06
C ILE A 135 11.01 11.86 3.65
N ASN A 136 11.25 10.55 3.55
CA ASN A 136 10.24 9.55 3.22
C ASN A 136 9.50 9.01 4.46
N LYS A 137 9.71 9.59 5.64
CA LYS A 137 9.03 9.25 6.88
C LYS A 137 8.44 10.49 7.58
N PRO A 138 7.51 11.21 6.93
CA PRO A 138 6.90 12.38 7.53
C PRO A 138 6.07 12.01 8.77
N ARG A 139 6.27 12.73 9.88
CA ARG A 139 5.63 12.43 11.17
C ARG A 139 4.57 13.44 11.58
N ASN A 140 4.48 14.51 10.81
CA ASN A 140 3.60 15.64 11.05
C ASN A 140 3.36 16.37 9.71
N LYS A 141 2.47 17.36 9.75
CA LYS A 141 2.12 18.22 8.61
C LYS A 141 3.34 18.88 7.99
N ALA A 142 4.27 19.43 8.79
CA ALA A 142 5.43 20.14 8.25
C ALA A 142 6.34 19.20 7.45
N ASP A 143 6.60 18.00 7.98
CA ASP A 143 7.38 16.98 7.28
C ASP A 143 6.69 16.54 5.98
N LEU A 144 5.37 16.35 5.99
CA LEU A 144 4.62 15.98 4.78
C LEU A 144 4.70 17.08 3.73
N ILE A 145 4.53 18.34 4.12
CA ILE A 145 4.67 19.48 3.21
C ILE A 145 6.08 19.52 2.61
N ASN A 146 7.11 19.27 3.42
CA ASN A 146 8.47 19.17 2.93
C ASN A 146 8.64 18.01 1.94
N TYR A 147 8.12 16.82 2.26
CA TYR A 147 8.12 15.67 1.35
C TYR A 147 7.47 16.00 0.00
N LEU A 148 6.30 16.65 -0.01
CA LEU A 148 5.59 17.03 -1.23
C LEU A 148 6.39 18.05 -2.06
N ASN A 149 7.00 19.04 -1.39
CA ASN A 149 7.82 20.07 -2.04
C ASN A 149 9.09 19.47 -2.67
N VAL A 150 9.83 18.64 -1.93
CA VAL A 150 11.05 17.97 -2.42
C VAL A 150 10.74 17.08 -3.63
N ASN A 151 9.61 16.39 -3.62
CA ASN A 151 9.14 15.56 -4.73
C ASN A 151 8.46 16.37 -5.86
N LYS A 152 8.43 17.71 -5.76
CA LYS A 152 7.84 18.62 -6.76
C LYS A 152 6.38 18.28 -7.11
N LEU A 153 5.63 17.81 -6.12
CA LEU A 153 4.23 17.44 -6.30
C LEU A 153 3.35 18.69 -6.22
N LYS A 154 2.37 18.82 -7.13
CA LYS A 154 1.37 19.89 -7.04
C LYS A 154 0.34 19.49 -6.00
N TYR A 155 0.13 20.31 -4.97
CA TYR A 155 -0.86 19.97 -3.93
C TYR A 155 -1.66 21.17 -3.43
N LYS A 156 -2.80 20.87 -2.84
CA LYS A 156 -3.65 21.81 -2.08
C LYS A 156 -4.16 21.13 -0.82
N VAL A 157 -3.79 21.65 0.34
CA VAL A 157 -4.38 21.22 1.61
C VAL A 157 -5.81 21.75 1.67
N VAL A 158 -6.79 20.84 1.75
CA VAL A 158 -8.22 21.16 1.82
C VAL A 158 -8.65 21.31 3.27
N LYS A 159 -8.20 20.38 4.13
CA LYS A 159 -8.52 20.38 5.56
C LYS A 159 -7.32 19.87 6.35
N PHE A 160 -7.13 20.43 7.54
CA PHE A 160 -6.16 19.97 8.52
C PHE A 160 -6.80 19.98 9.90
N TYR A 161 -6.58 18.92 10.67
CA TYR A 161 -7.00 18.83 12.06
C TYR A 161 -6.12 17.82 12.82
N LYS A 162 -6.15 17.92 14.15
CA LYS A 162 -5.55 16.92 15.04
C LYS A 162 -6.58 15.85 15.38
N SER A 163 -6.16 14.59 15.38
CA SER A 163 -6.93 13.46 15.90
C SER A 163 -6.05 12.73 16.89
N GLU A 164 -6.35 12.87 18.19
CA GLU A 164 -5.45 12.44 19.26
C GLU A 164 -4.04 13.02 19.07
N ASN A 165 -3.02 12.17 18.91
CA ASN A 165 -1.63 12.57 18.68
C ASN A 165 -1.26 12.71 17.19
N ALA A 166 -2.19 12.42 16.28
CA ALA A 166 -1.92 12.40 14.84
C ALA A 166 -2.35 13.70 14.14
N ASP A 167 -1.57 14.12 13.15
CA ASP A 167 -1.97 15.07 12.13
C ASP A 167 -2.81 14.37 11.07
N VAL A 168 -3.99 14.93 10.78
CA VAL A 168 -4.86 14.45 9.71
C VAL A 168 -5.06 15.54 8.66
N LEU A 169 -4.75 15.20 7.41
CA LEU A 169 -4.85 16.10 6.27
C LEU A 169 -5.77 15.51 5.22
N ASP A 170 -6.79 16.27 4.82
CA ASP A 170 -7.45 16.05 3.53
C ASP A 170 -6.74 16.93 2.51
N ILE A 171 -6.12 16.32 1.50
CA ILE A 171 -5.21 17.00 0.57
C ILE A 171 -5.47 16.52 -0.86
N LEU A 172 -5.42 17.47 -1.81
CA LEU A 172 -5.37 17.14 -3.23
C LEU A 172 -3.91 17.11 -3.67
N VAL A 173 -3.47 16.04 -4.32
CA VAL A 173 -2.12 15.92 -4.88
C VAL A 173 -2.25 15.51 -6.34
N ASN A 174 -1.74 16.33 -7.27
CA ASN A 174 -1.92 16.13 -8.71
C ASN A 174 -3.40 15.92 -9.12
N ASN A 175 -4.32 16.63 -8.46
CA ASN A 175 -5.78 16.51 -8.58
C ASN A 175 -6.41 15.23 -8.00
N ASP A 176 -5.61 14.30 -7.52
CA ASP A 176 -6.10 13.12 -6.80
C ASP A 176 -6.39 13.46 -5.34
N GLN A 177 -7.44 12.87 -4.77
CA GLN A 177 -7.86 13.15 -3.41
C GLN A 177 -7.28 12.15 -2.41
N TYR A 178 -6.60 12.69 -1.40
CA TYR A 178 -6.00 11.94 -0.33
C TYR A 178 -6.56 12.35 1.04
N LYS A 179 -6.66 11.37 1.95
CA LYS A 179 -6.62 11.60 3.39
C LYS A 179 -5.32 10.99 3.92
N ILE A 180 -4.49 11.79 4.57
CA ILE A 180 -3.21 11.36 5.13
C ILE A 180 -3.24 11.55 6.64
N VAL A 181 -2.88 10.49 7.37
CA VAL A 181 -2.79 10.46 8.84
C VAL A 181 -1.34 10.19 9.22
N LEU A 182 -0.75 11.07 10.02
CA LEU A 182 0.67 11.04 10.37
C LEU A 182 0.81 11.19 11.88
N ASP A 183 1.67 10.39 12.48
CA ASP A 183 2.15 10.65 13.83
C ASP A 183 3.64 10.31 13.94
N SER A 184 4.17 10.32 15.16
CA SER A 184 5.57 9.96 15.38
C SER A 184 5.87 8.53 14.97
N MET A 185 4.92 7.60 14.98
CA MET A 185 5.11 6.16 14.79
C MET A 185 4.76 5.67 13.37
N PHE A 186 3.93 6.38 12.60
CA PHE A 186 3.49 5.91 11.29
C PHE A 186 3.03 7.02 10.33
N CYS A 187 2.84 6.61 9.07
CA CYS A 187 2.06 7.34 8.07
C CYS A 187 1.05 6.40 7.41
N LYS A 188 -0.22 6.83 7.37
CA LYS A 188 -1.29 6.23 6.56
C LYS A 188 -1.72 7.21 5.48
N SER A 189 -1.93 6.72 4.27
CA SER A 189 -2.41 7.51 3.14
C SER A 189 -3.52 6.76 2.42
N TYR A 190 -4.69 7.39 2.35
CA TYR A 190 -5.87 6.89 1.67
C TYR A 190 -6.11 7.71 0.41
N LEU A 191 -6.00 7.08 -0.76
CA LEU A 191 -6.31 7.69 -2.05
C LEU A 191 -7.69 7.25 -2.52
N PHE A 192 -8.51 8.22 -2.90
CA PHE A 192 -9.80 8.03 -3.52
C PHE A 192 -9.72 8.43 -4.99
N TYR A 193 -10.00 7.49 -5.89
CA TYR A 193 -10.00 7.75 -7.33
C TYR A 193 -11.27 8.47 -7.80
N ASN A 194 -12.31 8.46 -6.98
CA ASN A 194 -13.50 9.29 -7.16
C ASN A 194 -13.81 10.02 -5.85
N LYS A 195 -14.04 11.34 -5.92
CA LYS A 195 -14.37 12.19 -4.77
C LYS A 195 -15.56 11.65 -3.97
N ARG A 196 -16.54 11.03 -4.65
CA ARG A 196 -17.73 10.47 -3.99
C ARG A 196 -17.41 9.33 -3.03
N ASP A 197 -16.33 8.58 -3.25
CA ASP A 197 -15.98 7.39 -2.47
C ASP A 197 -15.44 7.77 -1.07
N THR A 198 -15.15 9.06 -0.86
CA THR A 198 -14.65 9.60 0.42
C THR A 198 -15.62 9.43 1.58
N ILE A 199 -16.94 9.41 1.31
CA ILE A 199 -17.96 9.14 2.33
C ILE A 199 -17.89 7.71 2.88
N ASN A 200 -17.32 6.79 2.09
CA ASN A 200 -17.21 5.38 2.41
C ASN A 200 -15.86 4.99 3.00
N LEU A 201 -15.05 5.96 3.45
CA LEU A 201 -13.72 5.70 3.99
C LEU A 201 -13.71 4.55 5.00
N ILE A 202 -14.59 4.56 6.00
CA ILE A 202 -14.63 3.52 7.04
C ILE A 202 -14.83 2.14 6.41
N ASN A 203 -15.76 2.01 5.46
CA ASN A 203 -16.04 0.75 4.79
C ASN A 203 -14.83 0.31 3.94
N LEU A 204 -14.26 1.21 3.14
CA LEU A 204 -13.10 0.93 2.29
C LEU A 204 -11.87 0.55 3.11
N SER A 205 -11.60 1.27 4.21
CA SER A 205 -10.52 0.94 5.13
C SER A 205 -10.75 -0.38 5.84
N ASN A 206 -11.99 -0.73 6.16
CA ASN A 206 -12.31 -2.02 6.74
C ASN A 206 -12.05 -3.17 5.76
N VAL A 207 -12.36 -2.97 4.48
CA VAL A 207 -12.06 -3.96 3.42
C VAL A 207 -10.54 -4.09 3.21
N SER A 208 -9.78 -2.99 3.16
CA SER A 208 -8.31 -3.06 3.11
C SER A 208 -7.73 -3.63 4.41
N SER A 209 -8.45 -3.52 5.53
CA SER A 209 -8.01 -4.01 6.84
C SER A 209 -7.82 -5.52 6.91
N VAL A 210 -8.32 -6.29 5.92
CA VAL A 210 -8.14 -7.75 5.81
C VAL A 210 -6.66 -8.14 5.81
N ILE A 211 -5.79 -7.25 5.37
CA ILE A 211 -4.33 -7.44 5.41
C ILE A 211 -3.77 -7.38 6.85
N TYR A 212 -4.44 -6.68 7.75
CA TYR A 212 -3.98 -6.38 9.11
C TYR A 212 -4.69 -7.22 10.18
N ARG A 213 -5.41 -8.30 9.85
CA ARG A 213 -6.19 -9.13 10.80
C ARG A 213 -5.61 -10.52 10.96
#